data_AF-A0ABD3DTA4-F1
#
_entry.id   AF-A0ABD3DTA4-F1
#
_cell.length_a   1.000
_cell.length_b   1.000
_cell.length_c   1.000
_cell.angle_alpha   90.00
_cell.angle_beta   90.00
_cell.angle_gamma   90.00
#
_symmetry.space_group_name_H-M   'P 1'
#
loop_
_entity.id
_entity.type
_entity.pdbx_description
1 polymer ?
#
loop_
_entity_poly.entity_id
_entity_poly.type
_entity_poly.pdbx_seq_one_letter_code
_entity_poly.pdbx_strand_id
1 'polypeptide(L)'
;MGSMGSYTQNYEGSISNDTIGKVITCKAAVAYGPGQPLVVEDIRVDPPQKMEVRIRVLFTSICHTDLSAWQGENEAQRMYPRIFGHEASGC
;
A
#
# COMPACT_ATOMS: atom_id res chain seq x y z
N MET A 1 -32.71 7.84 -8.64
CA MET A 1 -31.51 8.66 -8.96
C MET A 1 -30.96 9.19 -7.64
N GLY A 2 -30.17 8.38 -6.94
CA GLY A 2 -29.61 8.71 -5.62
C GLY A 2 -28.31 9.49 -5.78
N SER A 3 -28.22 10.62 -5.09
CA SER A 3 -27.10 11.55 -5.05
C SER A 3 -25.77 10.84 -4.73
N MET A 4 -24.80 10.94 -5.64
CA MET A 4 -23.40 10.62 -5.35
C MET A 4 -22.89 11.64 -4.33
N GLY A 5 -22.80 11.21 -3.06
CA GLY A 5 -22.07 11.95 -2.04
C GLY A 5 -20.60 11.99 -2.43
N SER A 6 -20.11 13.16 -2.83
CA SER A 6 -18.69 13.41 -3.07
C SER A 6 -17.93 13.28 -1.74
N TYR A 7 -17.25 12.16 -1.54
CA TYR A 7 -16.38 11.94 -0.39
C TYR A 7 -15.06 12.69 -0.63
N THR A 8 -15.09 14.01 -0.51
CA THR A 8 -13.88 14.82 -0.47
C THR A 8 -13.24 14.66 0.91
N GLN A 9 -12.35 13.68 1.06
CA GLN A 9 -11.40 13.71 2.17
C GLN A 9 -10.39 14.84 1.92
N ASN A 10 -10.40 15.83 2.80
CA ASN A 10 -9.41 16.89 2.84
C ASN A 10 -8.03 16.27 3.14
N TYR A 11 -7.21 16.08 2.12
CA TYR A 11 -5.82 15.69 2.28
C TYR A 11 -4.99 16.92 2.65
N GLU A 12 -5.05 17.34 3.91
CA GLU A 12 -4.10 18.28 4.48
C GLU A 12 -2.75 17.55 4.64
N GLY A 13 -1.95 17.57 3.58
CA GLY A 13 -0.61 17.00 3.55
C GLY A 13 0.41 17.94 4.18
N SER A 14 0.38 18.12 5.51
CA SER A 14 1.54 18.69 6.20
C SER A 14 2.69 17.69 6.12
N ILE A 15 3.70 17.95 5.30
CA ILE A 15 4.98 17.23 5.33
C ILE A 15 5.64 17.60 6.66
N SER A 16 5.43 16.81 7.71
CA SER A 16 6.13 17.00 8.96
C SER A 16 7.50 16.30 8.89
N ASN A 17 8.56 17.05 9.18
CA ASN A 17 9.92 16.51 9.33
C ASN A 17 10.01 15.46 10.46
N ASP A 18 8.95 15.29 11.24
CA ASP A 18 8.88 14.40 12.40
C ASP A 18 9.07 12.92 12.07
N THR A 19 8.92 12.53 10.81
CA THR A 19 9.02 11.14 10.35
C THR A 19 10.43 10.75 9.88
N ILE A 20 11.34 11.70 9.69
CA ILE A 20 12.70 11.45 9.21
C ILE A 20 13.46 10.59 10.22
N GLY A 21 14.04 9.47 9.76
CA GLY A 21 14.83 8.56 10.58
C GLY A 21 14.02 7.71 11.59
N LYS A 22 12.69 7.79 11.57
CA LYS A 22 11.81 7.04 12.49
C LYS A 22 10.95 6.03 11.74
N VAL A 23 10.52 4.99 12.45
CA VAL A 23 9.51 4.05 11.99
C VAL A 23 8.17 4.78 11.86
N ILE A 24 7.47 4.59 10.74
CA ILE A 24 6.13 5.12 10.51
C ILE A 24 5.11 4.01 10.70
N THR A 25 3.99 4.32 11.36
CA THR A 25 2.80 3.46 11.35
C THR A 25 1.82 3.96 10.31
N CYS A 26 1.43 3.11 9.35
CA CYS A 26 0.48 3.45 8.30
C CYS A 26 -0.38 2.26 7.89
N LYS A 27 -1.44 2.51 7.13
CA LYS A 27 -2.33 1.44 6.63
C LYS A 27 -1.76 0.78 5.38
N ALA A 28 -1.85 -0.54 5.34
CA ALA A 28 -1.58 -1.32 4.14
C ALA A 28 -2.61 -2.44 3.98
N ALA A 29 -2.84 -2.86 2.73
CA ALA A 29 -3.63 -4.04 2.41
C ALA A 29 -2.69 -5.26 2.34
N VAL A 30 -2.83 -6.17 3.30
CA VAL A 30 -1.96 -7.34 3.45
C VAL A 30 -2.71 -8.59 3.02
N ALA A 31 -2.07 -9.39 2.17
CA ALA A 31 -2.50 -10.73 1.83
C ALA A 31 -1.79 -11.75 2.71
N TYR A 32 -2.55 -12.58 3.40
CA TYR A 32 -2.04 -13.66 4.24
C TYR A 32 -1.92 -15.00 3.50
N GLY A 33 -2.59 -15.14 2.37
CA GLY A 33 -2.53 -16.33 1.53
C GLY A 33 -3.16 -16.11 0.16
N PRO A 34 -3.01 -17.07 -0.76
CA PRO A 34 -3.51 -16.97 -2.11
C PRO A 34 -5.05 -16.94 -2.13
N GLY A 35 -5.63 -15.96 -2.82
CA GLY A 35 -7.08 -15.80 -2.96
C GLY A 35 -7.84 -15.46 -1.67
N GLN A 36 -7.14 -15.22 -0.55
CA GLN A 36 -7.77 -14.77 0.68
C GLN A 36 -8.07 -13.26 0.62
N PRO A 37 -9.19 -12.78 1.18
CA PRO A 37 -9.50 -11.35 1.24
C PRO A 37 -8.32 -10.55 1.83
N LEU A 38 -8.01 -9.41 1.21
CA LEU A 38 -6.97 -8.52 1.72
C LEU A 38 -7.45 -7.89 3.04
N VAL A 39 -6.57 -7.86 4.04
CA VAL A 39 -6.84 -7.24 5.34
C VAL A 39 -6.16 -5.89 5.38
N VAL A 40 -6.93 -4.84 5.66
CA VAL A 40 -6.38 -3.49 5.86
C VAL A 40 -5.99 -3.35 7.33
N GLU A 41 -4.69 -3.28 7.58
CA GLU A 41 -4.14 -3.20 8.94
C GLU A 41 -3.05 -2.12 9.04
N ASP A 42 -2.74 -1.73 10.28
CA ASP A 42 -1.67 -0.79 10.54
C ASP A 42 -0.33 -1.53 10.59
N ILE A 43 0.57 -1.20 9.67
CA ILE A 43 1.92 -1.75 9.53
C ILE A 43 2.97 -0.77 10.00
N ARG A 44 4.18 -1.29 10.25
CA ARG A 44 5.37 -0.48 10.53
C ARG A 44 6.27 -0.44 9.30
N VAL A 45 6.61 0.78 8.87
CA VAL A 45 7.55 1.03 7.77
C VAL A 45 8.80 1.67 8.34
N ASP A 46 9.91 0.95 8.23
CA ASP A 46 11.21 1.38 8.73
C ASP A 46 11.74 2.62 7.98
N PRO A 47 12.66 3.39 8.58
CA PRO A 47 13.37 4.44 7.85
C PRO A 47 14.19 3.83 6.69
N PRO A 48 14.33 4.55 5.56
CA PRO A 48 15.08 4.04 4.42
C PRO A 48 16.57 3.92 4.75
N GLN A 49 17.22 2.87 4.25
CA GLN A 49 18.66 2.66 4.34
C GLN A 49 19.42 3.32 3.17
N LYS A 50 20.72 3.05 3.07
CA LYS A 50 21.56 3.58 1.98
C LYS A 50 21.05 3.05 0.63
N MET A 51 20.83 3.96 -0.32
CA MET A 51 20.27 3.68 -1.66
C MET A 51 18.78 3.27 -1.66
N GLU A 52 18.05 3.49 -0.57
CA GLU A 52 16.61 3.27 -0.51
C GLU A 52 15.85 4.61 -0.45
N VAL A 53 14.60 4.59 -0.94
CA VAL A 53 13.70 5.74 -0.88
C VAL A 53 12.39 5.28 -0.25
N ARG A 54 11.93 6.01 0.76
CA ARG A 54 10.62 5.81 1.36
C ARG A 54 9.64 6.83 0.78
N ILE A 55 8.58 6.35 0.14
CA ILE A 55 7.60 7.15 -0.60
C ILE A 55 6.26 7.09 0.13
N ARG A 56 5.58 8.23 0.30
CA ARG A 56 4.18 8.27 0.71
C ARG A 56 3.30 8.10 -0.52
N VAL A 57 2.77 6.89 -0.69
CA VAL A 57 1.80 6.60 -1.76
C VAL A 57 0.47 7.32 -1.47
N LEU A 58 0.03 8.14 -2.42
CA LEU A 58 -1.26 8.84 -2.35
C LEU A 58 -2.32 8.11 -3.18
N PHE A 59 -1.93 7.60 -4.35
CA PHE A 59 -2.80 6.87 -5.25
C PHE A 59 -2.09 5.63 -5.78
N THR A 60 -2.82 4.52 -5.88
CA THR A 60 -2.35 3.29 -6.52
C THR A 60 -3.50 2.67 -7.31
N SER A 61 -3.19 2.09 -8.48
CA SER A 61 -4.13 1.28 -9.26
C SER A 61 -3.87 -0.22 -9.05
N ILE A 62 -4.79 -1.04 -9.57
CA ILE A 62 -4.70 -2.50 -9.59
C ILE A 62 -4.63 -2.93 -11.05
N CYS A 63 -3.64 -3.76 -11.35
CA CYS A 63 -3.46 -4.34 -12.68
C CYS A 63 -3.73 -5.85 -12.67
N HIS A 64 -3.82 -6.46 -13.85
CA HIS A 64 -3.99 -7.91 -13.98
C HIS A 64 -2.88 -8.71 -13.26
N THR A 65 -1.65 -8.21 -13.29
CA THR A 65 -0.51 -8.84 -12.61
C THR A 65 -0.68 -8.86 -11.09
N ASP A 66 -1.31 -7.85 -10.48
CA ASP A 66 -1.62 -7.88 -9.05
C ASP A 66 -2.65 -8.99 -8.75
N LEU A 67 -3.66 -9.16 -9.61
CA LEU A 67 -4.68 -10.19 -9.44
C LEU A 67 -4.09 -11.60 -9.57
N SER A 68 -3.32 -11.87 -10.62
CA SER A 68 -2.64 -13.17 -10.81
C SER A 68 -1.69 -13.50 -9.66
N ALA A 69 -0.96 -12.50 -9.15
CA ALA A 69 -0.06 -12.67 -8.01
C ALA A 69 -0.83 -12.91 -6.70
N TRP A 70 -1.96 -12.24 -6.50
CA TRP A 70 -2.83 -12.44 -5.34
C TRP A 70 -3.49 -13.83 -5.35
N GLN A 71 -3.92 -14.32 -6.51
CA GLN A 71 -4.44 -15.68 -6.68
C GLN A 71 -3.33 -16.75 -6.54
N GLY A 72 -2.07 -16.34 -6.59
CA GLY A 72 -0.93 -17.25 -6.48
C GLY A 72 -0.79 -18.14 -7.71
N GLU A 73 -1.14 -17.67 -8.90
CA GLU A 73 -1.03 -18.46 -10.14
C GLU A 73 0.43 -18.84 -10.44
N ASN A 74 1.36 -17.93 -10.13
CA ASN A 74 2.80 -18.15 -10.28
C ASN A 74 3.42 -18.58 -8.95
N GLU A 75 3.96 -19.81 -8.88
CA GLU A 75 4.58 -20.36 -7.66
C GLU A 75 5.75 -19.52 -7.16
N ALA A 76 6.53 -18.93 -8.07
CA ALA A 76 7.67 -18.08 -7.71
C ALA A 76 7.26 -16.79 -7.00
N GLN A 77 5.97 -16.40 -7.07
CA GLN A 77 5.43 -15.20 -6.45
C GLN A 77 4.66 -15.48 -5.14
N ARG A 78 4.52 -16.75 -4.75
CA ARG A 78 3.80 -17.19 -3.54
C ARG A 78 4.63 -16.96 -2.27
N MET A 79 4.86 -15.71 -1.93
CA MET A 79 5.44 -15.31 -0.65
C MET A 79 4.40 -14.51 0.12
N TYR A 80 4.05 -14.96 1.33
CA TYR A 80 3.04 -14.33 2.19
C TYR A 80 3.58 -14.31 3.64
N PRO A 81 3.22 -13.30 4.46
CA PRO A 81 2.33 -12.18 4.15
C PRO A 81 2.96 -11.17 3.16
N ARG A 82 2.13 -10.56 2.31
CA ARG A 82 2.60 -9.67 1.24
C ARG A 82 1.68 -8.48 0.99
N ILE A 83 2.28 -7.34 0.69
CA ILE A 83 1.62 -6.13 0.19
C ILE A 83 1.86 -6.07 -1.33
N PHE A 84 0.79 -5.94 -2.09
CA PHE A 84 0.81 -5.83 -3.56
C PHE A 84 0.74 -4.38 -4.02
N GLY A 85 0.74 -4.17 -5.34
CA GLY A 85 0.73 -2.85 -5.96
C GLY A 85 2.08 -2.50 -6.57
N HIS A 86 2.06 -2.17 -7.87
CA HIS A 86 3.23 -1.75 -8.63
C HIS A 86 2.95 -0.54 -9.53
N GLU A 87 1.77 0.07 -9.39
CA GLU A 87 1.31 1.24 -10.15
C GLU A 87 0.87 2.33 -9.17
N ALA A 88 1.80 3.18 -8.74
CA ALA A 88 1.56 4.15 -7.67
C ALA A 88 2.13 5.54 -7.97
N SER A 89 1.51 6.57 -7.39
CA SER A 89 2.03 7.94 -7.35
C SER A 89 1.94 8.54 -5.94
N GLY A 90 2.90 9.39 -5.59
CA GLY A 90 3.09 9.87 -4.23
C GLY A 90 4.22 10.90 -4.08
N CYS A 91 4.49 11.29 -2.84
CA CYS A 91 5.55 12.25 -2.47
C CYS A 91 6.41 11.78 -1.30
#